data_AF-A0A967LPU8-F1
#
_entry.id   AF-A0A967LPU8-F1
#
_cell.length_a   1.000
_cell.length_b   1.000
_cell.length_c   1.000
_cell.angle_alpha   90.00
_cell.angle_beta   90.00
_cell.angle_gamma   90.00
#
_symmetry.space_group_name_H-M   'P 1'
#
loop_
_entity.id
_entity.type
_entity.pdbx_description
1 polymer ?
#
loop_
_entity_poly.entity_id
_entity_poly.type
_entity_poly.pdbx_seq_one_letter_code
_entity_poly.pdbx_strand_id
1 'polypeptide(L)' 'MARIIQDPDMLVWEIYAASGAPGSRDPAKIVFHCLTDMTRRARFLAREGDRSDVERDLVRLSDSELRALLEASQPLS' A
#
# COMPACT_ATOMS: atom_id res chain seq x y z
N MET A 1 4.38 2.56 -9.81
CA MET A 1 3.08 3.29 -9.96
C MET A 1 2.55 3.62 -8.57
N ALA A 2 1.84 4.74 -8.39
CA ALA A 2 1.19 5.11 -7.12
C ALA A 2 -0.27 5.52 -7.34
N ARG A 3 -1.14 5.23 -6.36
CA ARG A 3 -2.56 5.58 -6.31
C ARG A 3 -2.80 6.49 -5.11
N ILE A 4 -3.68 7.48 -5.25
CA ILE A 4 -4.10 8.34 -4.14
C ILE A 4 -5.57 8.03 -3.83
N ILE A 5 -5.88 7.82 -2.55
CA ILE A 5 -7.27 7.73 -2.07
C ILE A 5 -7.45 8.63 -0.85
N GLN A 6 -8.71 8.98 -0.57
CA GLN A 6 -9.13 9.57 0.69
C GLN A 6 -10.00 8.57 1.47
N ASP A 7 -9.70 8.42 2.75
CA ASP A 7 -10.48 7.59 3.67
C ASP A 7 -11.66 8.37 4.30
N PRO A 8 -12.58 7.70 5.03
CA PRO A 8 -13.71 8.37 5.67
C PRO A 8 -13.33 9.40 6.74
N ASP A 9 -12.12 9.31 7.32
CA ASP A 9 -11.58 10.26 8.31
C ASP A 9 -10.91 11.46 7.62
N MET A 10 -11.14 11.63 6.32
CA MET A 10 -10.59 12.69 5.47
C MET A 10 -9.06 12.63 5.30
N LEU A 11 -8.41 11.53 5.70
CA LEU A 11 -6.97 11.35 5.49
C LEU A 11 -6.70 10.94 4.05
N VAL A 12 -5.69 11.56 3.46
CA VAL A 12 -5.20 11.23 2.12
C VAL A 12 -4.04 10.25 2.23
N TRP A 13 -4.12 9.17 1.46
CA TRP A 13 -3.16 8.08 1.43
C TRP A 13 -2.57 7.89 0.04
N GLU A 14 -1.25 7.84 -0.04
CA GLU A 14 -0.51 7.36 -1.19
C GLU A 14 -0.30 5.85 -1.05
N ILE A 15 -0.64 5.11 -2.10
CA ILE A 15 -0.62 3.66 -2.14
C ILE A 15 0.28 3.21 -3.29
N TYR A 16 1.29 2.40 -2.99
CA TYR A 16 2.23 1.92 -4.00
C TYR A 16 2.74 0.52 -3.67
N ALA A 17 3.19 -0.20 -4.70
CA ALA A 17 3.87 -1.47 -4.52
C ALA A 17 5.33 -1.23 -4.13
N ALA A 18 5.81 -1.98 -3.16
CA ALA A 18 7.22 -2.07 -2.81
C ALA A 18 7.65 -3.54 -2.71
N SER A 19 8.92 -3.80 -2.93
CA SER A 19 9.55 -5.10 -2.65
C SER A 19 10.89 -4.84 -1.96
N GLY A 20 11.49 -5.88 -1.38
CA GLY A 20 12.88 -5.79 -0.93
C GLY A 20 13.85 -5.49 -2.07
N ALA A 21 15.11 -5.25 -1.71
CA ALA A 21 16.19 -5.06 -2.68
C ALA A 21 16.31 -6.28 -3.61
N PRO A 22 16.84 -6.13 -4.83
CA PRO A 22 17.10 -7.25 -5.73
C PRO A 22 17.92 -8.35 -5.02
N GLY A 23 17.40 -9.57 -4.99
CA GLY A 23 18.01 -10.70 -4.26
C GLY A 23 17.57 -10.87 -2.81
N SER A 24 16.75 -9.96 -2.27
CA SER A 24 16.05 -10.17 -1.00
C SER A 24 14.91 -11.16 -1.17
N ARG A 25 14.67 -12.00 -0.15
CA ARG A 25 13.48 -12.87 -0.05
C ARG A 25 12.24 -12.12 0.46
N ASP A 26 12.34 -10.81 0.67
CA ASP A 26 11.19 -10.04 1.16
C ASP A 26 10.05 -10.10 0.15
N PRO A 27 8.84 -10.51 0.57
CA PRO A 27 7.69 -10.55 -0.30
C PRO A 27 7.34 -9.14 -0.79
N ALA A 28 6.73 -9.07 -1.97
CA ALA A 28 6.14 -7.82 -2.42
C ALA A 28 5.07 -7.36 -1.40
N LYS A 29 4.87 -6.06 -1.31
CA LYS A 29 3.92 -5.45 -0.38
C LYS A 29 3.24 -4.24 -1.01
N ILE A 30 2.01 -4.01 -0.59
CA ILE A 30 1.33 -2.75 -0.81
C ILE A 30 1.67 -1.87 0.38
N VAL A 31 2.18 -0.67 0.13
CA VAL A 31 2.50 0.33 1.15
C VAL A 31 1.47 1.43 1.10
N PHE A 32 1.04 1.89 2.27
CA PHE A 32 0.10 2.99 2.47
C PHE A 32 0.82 4.09 3.26
N HIS A 33 1.00 5.24 2.67
CA HIS A 33 1.67 6.39 3.26
C HIS A 33 0.67 7.55 3.41
N CYS A 34 0.47 8.04 4.64
CA CYS A 34 -0.45 9.14 4.88
C CYS A 34 0.21 10.45 4.46
N LEU A 35 -0.42 11.20 3.55
CA LEU A 35 0.08 12.48 3.06
C LEU A 35 -0.43 13.68 3.86
N THR A 36 -1.49 13.48 4.64
CA THR A 36 -2.16 14.54 5.43
C THR A 36 -1.68 14.58 6.87
N ASP A 37 -1.25 13.45 7.42
CA ASP A 37 -0.73 13.32 8.77
C ASP A 37 0.59 12.54 8.74
N MET A 38 1.69 13.28 8.66
CA MET A 38 3.05 12.71 8.60
C MET A 38 3.49 12.07 9.92
N THR A 39 2.74 12.24 11.01
CA THR A 39 3.02 11.56 12.28
C THR A 39 2.54 10.11 12.27
N ARG A 40 1.62 9.76 11.36
CA ARG A 40 1.18 8.39 11.17
C ARG A 40 2.27 7.58 10.50
N ARG A 41 2.61 6.46 11.12
CA ARG A 41 3.48 5.47 10.50
C ARG A 41 2.84 4.97 9.21
N ALA A 42 3.67 4.82 8.17
CA ALA A 42 3.28 4.09 6.98
C ALA A 42 2.76 2.70 7.37
N ARG A 43 1.83 2.18 6.60
CA ARG A 43 1.27 0.84 6.80
C ARG A 43 1.61 -0.02 5.60
N PHE A 44 1.56 -1.33 5.76
CA PHE A 44 1.78 -2.25 4.65
C PHE A 44 0.92 -3.50 4.75
N LEU A 45 0.72 -4.12 3.59
CA LEU A 45 0.10 -5.42 3.44
C LEU A 45 0.99 -6.29 2.56
N ALA A 46 1.47 -7.42 3.08
CA ALA A 46 2.26 -8.38 2.32
C ALA A 46 1.40 -9.03 1.22
N ARG A 47 2.02 -9.30 0.08
CA ARG A 47 1.42 -9.97 -1.07
C ARG A 47 2.37 -11.05 -1.57
N GLU A 48 1.78 -12.13 -2.08
CA GLU A 48 2.53 -13.11 -2.83
C GLU A 48 2.90 -12.54 -4.21
N GLY A 49 4.00 -13.03 -4.78
CA GLY A 49 4.49 -12.61 -6.09
C GLY A 49 5.53 -11.49 -6.02
N ASP A 50 5.80 -10.91 -7.19
CA ASP A 50 6.78 -9.85 -7.33
C ASP A 50 6.12 -8.45 -7.31
N ARG A 51 6.96 -7.41 -7.32
CA ARG A 51 6.48 -6.03 -7.34
C ARG A 51 5.57 -5.74 -8.54
N SER A 52 5.88 -6.30 -9.70
CA SER A 52 5.15 -6.05 -10.95
C SER A 52 3.75 -6.65 -10.89
N ASP A 53 3.60 -7.82 -10.27
CA ASP A 53 2.29 -8.44 -9.98
C ASP A 53 1.45 -7.52 -9.10
N VAL A 54 2.03 -7.03 -8.00
CA VAL A 54 1.33 -6.12 -7.08
C VAL A 54 0.99 -4.78 -7.75
N GLU A 55 1.86 -4.23 -8.59
CA GLU A 55 1.56 -3.00 -9.35
C GLU A 55 0.40 -3.21 -10.33
N ARG A 56 0.32 -4.37 -11.01
CA ARG A 56 -0.80 -4.70 -11.89
C ARG A 56 -2.10 -4.82 -11.13
N ASP A 57 -2.09 -5.45 -9.97
CA ASP A 57 -3.26 -5.58 -9.11
C ASP A 57 -3.73 -4.19 -8.63
N LEU A 58 -2.82 -3.35 -8.14
CA LEU A 58 -3.13 -2.00 -7.66
C LEU A 58 -3.85 -1.13 -8.70
N VAL A 59 -3.53 -1.28 -9.97
CA VAL A 59 -4.19 -0.53 -11.06
C VAL A 59 -5.64 -0.98 -11.24
N ARG A 60 -5.96 -2.24 -10.96
CA ARG A 60 -7.29 -2.83 -11.16
C ARG A 60 -8.23 -2.62 -9.98
N LEU A 61 -7.69 -2.36 -8.79
CA LEU A 61 -8.49 -2.15 -7.58
C LEU A 61 -9.25 -0.82 -7.63
N SER A 62 -10.51 -0.90 -7.20
CA SER A 62 -11.36 0.24 -6.89
C SER A 62 -10.95 0.92 -5.58
N ASP A 63 -11.41 2.15 -5.37
CA ASP A 63 -11.10 2.88 -4.14
C ASP A 63 -11.71 2.21 -2.90
N SER A 64 -12.88 1.57 -3.00
CA SER A 64 -13.46 0.80 -1.89
C SER A 64 -12.61 -0.41 -1.52
N GLU A 65 -12.07 -1.12 -2.51
CA GLU A 65 -11.15 -2.24 -2.26
C GLU A 65 -9.84 -1.75 -1.65
N LEU A 66 -9.30 -0.62 -2.14
CA LEU A 66 -8.09 -0.03 -1.56
C LEU A 66 -8.28 0.39 -0.10
N ARG A 67 -9.46 0.92 0.27
CA ARG A 67 -9.80 1.20 1.67
C ARG A 67 -9.87 -0.07 2.52
N ALA A 68 -10.50 -1.13 2.02
CA ALA A 68 -10.54 -2.42 2.72
C ALA A 68 -9.12 -2.99 2.96
N LEU A 69 -8.22 -2.83 1.98
CA LEU A 69 -6.82 -3.24 2.14
C LEU A 69 -6.06 -2.34 3.15
N LEU A 70 -6.36 -1.04 3.19
CA LEU A 70 -5.80 -0.12 4.19
C LEU A 70 -6.24 -0.53 5.60
N GLU A 71 -7.51 -0.87 5.80
CA GLU A 71 -8.04 -1.35 7.08
C GLU A 71 -7.35 -2.65 7.54
N ALA A 72 -7.12 -3.58 6.61
CA ALA A 72 -6.44 -4.84 6.85
C ALA A 72 -4.90 -4.73 6.99
N SER A 73 -4.32 -3.56 6.68
CA SER A 73 -2.87 -3.36 6.70
C SER A 73 -2.33 -3.22 8.13
N GLN A 74 -1.04 -3.50 8.31
CA GLN A 74 -0.34 -3.33 9.60
C GLN A 74 0.68 -2.19 9.55
N PRO A 75 0.97 -1.52 10.67
CA PRO A 75 2.01 -0.48 10.72
C PRO A 75 3.37 -1.02 10.28
N LEU A 76 4.10 -0.23 9.51
CA LEU A 76 5.49 -0.49 9.17
C LEU A 76 6.33 -0.30 10.43
N SER A 77 6.96 -1.38 10.89
CA SER A 77 7.76 -1.47 12.11
C SER A 77 9.08 -0.75 12.01
#